data_AF-A0A447RJQ9-F1
#
_entry.id   AF-A0A447RJQ9-F1
#
_cell.length_a   1.000
_cell.length_b   1.000
_cell.length_c   1.000
_cell.angle_alpha   90.00
_cell.angle_beta   90.00
_cell.angle_gamma   90.00
#
_symmetry.space_group_name_H-M   'P 1'
#
loop_
_entity.id
_entity.type
_entity.pdbx_description
1 polymer ?
#
loop_
_entity_poly.entity_id
_entity_poly.type
_entity_poly.pdbx_seq_one_letter_code
_entity_poly.pdbx_strand_id
1 'polypeptide(L)'
;MTPEDWQHIADDIRSHYEEYDGFVILHGTDTMAFTASALSFMLENLGKPVIVTGSQIPLAELRSDGQINLLNALYVAANYPRLC
;
A
#
# COMPACT_ATOMS: atom_id res chain seq x y z
N MET A 1 7.03 -5.26 11.78
CA MET A 1 5.67 -4.72 11.85
C MET A 1 5.23 -4.66 13.29
N THR A 2 5.47 -3.51 13.88
CA THR A 2 4.95 -3.04 15.15
C THR A 2 4.14 -1.77 14.90
N PRO A 3 3.42 -1.24 15.91
CA PRO A 3 2.68 0.02 15.76
C PRO A 3 3.54 1.21 15.33
N GLU A 4 4.81 1.26 15.74
CA GLU A 4 5.76 2.30 15.32
C GLU A 4 6.02 2.25 13.82
N ASP A 5 6.10 1.06 13.23
CA ASP A 5 6.26 0.90 11.78
C ASP A 5 5.05 1.47 11.01
N TRP A 6 3.83 1.33 11.55
CA TRP A 6 2.63 1.90 10.93
C TRP A 6 2.64 3.43 10.98
N GLN A 7 3.13 4.02 12.07
CA GLN A 7 3.34 5.46 12.18
C GLN A 7 4.33 5.95 11.13
N HIS A 8 5.44 5.24 10.94
CA HIS A 8 6.42 5.56 9.89
C HIS A 8 5.80 5.55 8.49
N ILE A 9 4.96 4.55 8.17
CA ILE A 9 4.26 4.49 6.87
C ILE A 9 3.29 5.66 6.72
N ALA A 10 2.51 5.98 7.76
CA ALA A 10 1.55 7.08 7.71
C ALA A 10 2.24 8.45 7.54
N ASP A 11 3.36 8.66 8.24
CA ASP A 11 4.15 9.89 8.14
C ASP A 11 4.78 10.04 6.75
N ASP A 12 5.26 8.94 6.16
CA ASP A 12 5.84 8.92 4.82
C ASP A 12 4.79 9.33 3.76
N ILE A 13 3.59 8.71 3.81
CA ILE A 13 2.47 9.07 2.94
C ILE A 13 2.10 10.55 3.13
N ARG A 14 2.01 11.02 4.38
CA ARG A 14 1.66 12.41 4.68
C ARG A 14 2.68 13.39 4.11
N SER A 15 3.97 13.06 4.20
CA SER A 15 5.05 13.93 3.72
C SER A 15 5.05 14.10 2.20
N HIS A 16 4.60 13.08 1.46
CA HIS A 16 4.51 13.09 0.00
C HIS A 16 3.07 13.29 -0.52
N TYR A 17 2.11 13.60 0.37
CA TYR A 17 0.69 13.53 0.04
C TYR A 17 0.30 14.45 -1.11
N GLU A 18 0.86 15.65 -1.18
CA GLU A 18 0.56 16.64 -2.22
C GLU A 18 1.28 16.36 -3.56
N GLU A 19 2.35 15.56 -3.55
CA GLU A 19 3.22 15.34 -4.71
C GLU A 19 2.74 14.22 -5.63
N TYR A 20 1.94 13.29 -5.11
CA TYR A 20 1.49 12.11 -5.85
C TYR A 20 -0.03 11.99 -5.88
N ASP A 21 -0.56 11.29 -6.88
CA ASP A 21 -2.01 11.07 -7.04
C ASP A 21 -2.53 9.82 -6.32
N GLY A 22 -1.64 8.98 -5.80
CA GLY A 22 -1.96 7.74 -5.08
C GLY A 22 -0.71 7.03 -4.58
N PHE A 23 -0.89 6.08 -3.67
CA PHE A 23 0.20 5.40 -2.96
C PHE A 23 0.05 3.88 -3.07
N VAL A 24 1.15 3.19 -3.37
CA VAL A 24 1.22 1.72 -3.33
C VAL A 24 2.29 1.32 -2.32
N ILE A 25 1.87 0.58 -1.28
CA ILE A 25 2.72 0.12 -0.19
C ILE A 25 3.06 -1.35 -0.45
N LEU A 26 4.34 -1.63 -0.70
CA LEU A 26 4.85 -2.99 -0.78
C LEU A 26 5.05 -3.54 0.63
N HIS A 27 4.40 -4.67 0.92
CA HIS A 27 4.35 -5.22 2.26
C HIS A 27 4.35 -6.76 2.25
N GLY A 28 4.95 -7.37 3.28
CA GLY A 28 4.87 -8.83 3.49
C GLY A 28 3.45 -9.28 3.83
N THR A 29 3.05 -10.48 3.41
CA THR A 29 1.66 -10.93 3.51
C THR A 29 1.21 -11.29 4.93
N ASP A 30 2.14 -11.73 5.80
CA ASP A 30 1.85 -12.19 7.16
C ASP A 30 1.10 -11.17 8.02
N THR A 31 1.45 -9.87 7.92
CA THR A 31 0.82 -8.81 8.72
C THR A 31 0.16 -7.73 7.88
N MET A 32 -0.05 -7.99 6.58
CA MET A 32 -0.61 -7.02 5.63
C MET A 32 -1.97 -6.49 6.09
N ALA A 33 -2.87 -7.38 6.55
CA ALA A 33 -4.21 -7.00 6.99
C ALA A 33 -4.19 -6.11 8.24
N PHE A 34 -3.26 -6.34 9.17
CA PHE A 34 -3.08 -5.50 10.35
C PHE A 34 -2.60 -4.09 9.95
N THR A 35 -1.59 -4.01 9.08
CA THR A 35 -1.08 -2.73 8.58
C THR A 35 -2.16 -1.96 7.82
N ALA A 36 -2.89 -2.61 6.91
CA ALA A 36 -3.98 -1.98 6.17
C ALA A 36 -5.10 -1.46 7.09
N SER A 37 -5.46 -2.24 8.12
CA SER A 37 -6.47 -1.83 9.10
C SER A 37 -6.00 -0.68 9.98
N ALA A 38 -4.73 -0.64 10.38
CA ALA A 38 -4.18 0.48 11.14
C ALA A 38 -4.18 1.76 10.31
N LEU A 39 -3.70 1.69 9.07
CA LEU A 39 -3.63 2.84 8.17
C LEU A 39 -5.01 3.42 7.83
N SER A 40 -6.05 2.59 7.72
CA SER A 40 -7.41 3.09 7.43
C SER A 40 -7.99 3.95 8.56
N PHE A 41 -7.56 3.74 9.81
CA PHE A 41 -7.90 4.61 10.93
C PHE A 41 -6.96 5.80 11.10
N MET A 42 -5.67 5.64 10.76
CA MET A 42 -4.67 6.70 10.92
C MET A 42 -4.78 7.78 9.83
N LEU A 43 -5.17 7.40 8.61
CA LEU A 43 -5.25 8.29 7.45
C LEU A 43 -6.68 8.78 7.23
N GLU A 44 -7.15 9.65 8.11
CA GLU A 44 -8.48 10.26 8.00
C GLU A 44 -8.61 11.19 6.77
N ASN A 45 -9.82 11.27 6.20
CA ASN A 45 -10.16 12.16 5.08
C ASN A 45 -9.30 11.95 3.82
N LEU A 46 -8.91 10.70 3.56
CA LEU A 46 -8.13 10.31 2.40
C LEU A 46 -8.88 10.65 1.10
N GLY A 47 -8.27 11.48 0.27
CA GLY A 47 -8.77 11.89 -1.06
C GLY A 47 -8.02 11.25 -2.22
N LYS A 48 -7.02 10.40 -1.93
CA LYS A 48 -6.13 9.73 -2.89
C LYS A 48 -6.03 8.25 -2.52
N PRO A 49 -6.02 7.30 -3.47
CA PRO A 49 -5.99 5.88 -3.16
C PRO A 49 -4.68 5.46 -2.47
N VAL A 50 -4.77 4.61 -1.45
CA VAL A 50 -3.64 3.98 -0.76
C VAL A 50 -3.84 2.47 -0.81
N ILE A 51 -2.98 1.76 -1.53
CA ILE A 51 -3.13 0.33 -1.80
C ILE A 51 -1.96 -0.43 -1.17
N VAL A 52 -2.26 -1.39 -0.30
CA VAL A 52 -1.24 -2.31 0.24
C VAL A 52 -1.22 -3.57 -0.62
N THR A 53 -0.04 -3.98 -1.07
CA THR A 53 0.13 -5.18 -1.90
C THR A 53 1.43 -5.91 -1.56
N GLY A 54 1.57 -7.14 -2.06
CA GLY A 54 2.73 -7.99 -1.79
C GLY A 54 2.75 -9.22 -2.69
N SER A 55 3.48 -10.25 -2.28
CA SER A 55 3.59 -11.51 -3.00
C SER A 55 3.80 -12.68 -2.06
N GLN A 56 3.19 -13.83 -2.36
CA GLN A 56 3.48 -15.08 -1.66
C GLN A 56 4.83 -15.68 -2.10
N ILE A 57 5.24 -15.45 -3.36
CA ILE A 57 6.50 -15.93 -3.92
C ILE A 57 7.40 -14.73 -4.24
N PRO A 58 8.67 -14.69 -3.79
CA PRO A 58 9.57 -13.58 -4.05
C PRO A 58 9.65 -13.20 -5.53
N LEU A 59 9.73 -11.89 -5.82
CA LEU A 59 9.67 -11.36 -7.18
C LEU A 59 10.71 -11.98 -8.14
N ALA A 60 11.87 -12.37 -7.60
CA ALA A 60 12.96 -12.96 -8.36
C ALA A 60 12.75 -14.45 -8.72
N GLU A 61 11.73 -15.10 -8.16
CA GLU A 61 11.48 -16.53 -8.36
C GLU A 61 10.49 -16.80 -9.49
N LEU A 62 10.63 -17.98 -10.11
CA LEU A 62 9.71 -18.45 -11.13
C LEU A 62 8.30 -18.55 -10.57
N ARG A 63 7.31 -18.11 -11.37
CA ARG A 63 5.88 -18.11 -11.03
C ARG A 63 5.50 -17.17 -9.89
N SER A 64 6.32 -16.15 -9.60
CA SER A 64 5.96 -15.10 -8.66
C SER A 64 4.65 -14.40 -9.03
N ASP A 65 3.81 -14.21 -8.03
CA ASP A 65 2.60 -13.38 -8.10
C ASP A 65 2.90 -11.88 -7.94
N GLY A 66 4.12 -11.52 -7.51
CA GLY A 66 4.49 -10.12 -7.21
C GLY A 66 4.44 -9.19 -8.41
N GLN A 67 4.79 -9.65 -9.62
CA GLN A 67 4.71 -8.83 -10.83
C GLN A 67 3.27 -8.42 -11.14
N ILE A 68 2.35 -9.39 -11.09
CA ILE A 68 0.93 -9.17 -11.39
C ILE A 68 0.29 -8.34 -10.29
N ASN A 69 0.58 -8.62 -9.02
CA ASN A 69 0.03 -7.88 -7.88
C ASN A 69 0.47 -6.41 -7.88
N LEU A 70 1.73 -6.13 -8.18
CA LEU A 70 2.24 -4.75 -8.28
C LEU A 70 1.65 -4.02 -9.49
N LEU A 71 1.61 -4.66 -10.66
CA LEU A 71 1.02 -4.06 -11.87
C LEU A 71 -0.44 -3.68 -11.63
N ASN A 72 -1.22 -4.59 -11.03
CA ASN A 72 -2.62 -4.35 -10.71
C ASN A 72 -2.78 -3.24 -9.67
N ALA A 73 -1.95 -3.21 -8.63
CA ALA A 73 -1.99 -2.14 -7.62
C ALA A 73 -1.72 -0.76 -8.24
N LEU A 74 -0.68 -0.64 -9.07
CA LEU A 74 -0.39 0.61 -9.78
C LEU A 74 -1.53 1.02 -10.73
N TYR A 75 -2.08 0.06 -11.47
CA TYR A 75 -3.22 0.30 -12.36
C TYR A 75 -4.43 0.81 -11.58
N VAL A 76 -4.75 0.19 -10.44
CA VAL A 76 -5.89 0.61 -9.61
C VAL A 76 -5.65 1.99 -9.00
N ALA A 77 -4.45 2.26 -8.47
CA ALA A 77 -4.09 3.55 -7.89
C ALA A 77 -4.22 4.70 -8.91
N ALA A 78 -3.79 4.49 -10.16
CA ALA A 78 -3.83 5.52 -11.18
C ALA A 78 -5.23 5.75 -11.79
N ASN A 79 -6.10 4.74 -11.80
CA ASN A 79 -7.38 4.79 -12.54
C ASN A 79 -8.62 4.89 -11.65
N TYR A 80 -8.51 4.65 -10.33
CA TYR A 80 -9.64 4.65 -9.40
C TYR A 80 -9.40 5.59 -8.20
N PRO A 81 -9.53 6.91 -8.40
CA PRO A 81 -9.15 7.93 -7.39
C PRO A 81 -10.03 7.96 -6.13
N ARG A 82 -11.05 7.10 -6.02
CA ARG A 82 -11.96 7.00 -4.87
C ARG A 82 -11.96 5.63 -4.19
N LEU A 83 -10.99 4.76 -4.52
CA LEU A 83 -10.82 3.53 -3.75
C LEU A 83 -10.10 3.88 -2.44
N CYS A 84 -10.83 3.81 -1.33
CA CYS A 84 -10.28 3.81 0.03
C CYS A 84 -10.10 2.38 0.53
#